data_AF-A0A1G0K0L4-F1
#
_entry.id   AF-A0A1G0K0L4-F1
#
_cell.length_a   1.000
_cell.length_b   1.000
_cell.length_c   1.000
_cell.angle_alpha   90.00
_cell.angle_beta   90.00
_cell.angle_gamma   90.00
#
_symmetry.space_group_name_H-M   'P 1'
#
loop_
_entity.id
_entity.type
_entity.pdbx_description
1 polymer ?
#
loop_
_entity_poly.entity_id
_entity_poly.type
_entity_poly.pdbx_seq_one_letter_code
_entity_poly.pdbx_strand_id
1 'polypeptide(L)'
;MAAELPESDWRVLRKLRKVALERFCERVLGELESVVSDKQTASHRRYLMIYELIQERDSAIAQAFNDPRRSNALVQLSIIISLDLVTEDELRSFTPRTQSVVAELGKTRRDGRAIKRA
;
A
#
# COMPACT_ATOMS: atom_id res chain seq x y z
N MET A 1 8.62 17.40 -14.08
CA MET A 1 8.40 18.15 -12.83
C MET A 1 7.40 17.39 -11.98
N ALA A 2 7.83 16.81 -10.86
CA ALA A 2 6.90 16.12 -9.96
C ALA A 2 5.93 17.18 -9.39
N ALA A 3 4.63 17.00 -9.60
CA ALA A 3 3.64 17.89 -9.02
C ALA A 3 3.77 17.82 -7.50
N GLU A 4 4.10 18.92 -6.85
CA GLU A 4 4.16 18.93 -5.39
C GLU A 4 2.74 18.79 -4.81
N LEU A 5 2.61 17.94 -3.79
CA LEU A 5 1.37 17.78 -3.06
C LEU A 5 1.04 19.10 -2.32
N PRO A 6 -0.20 19.62 -2.41
CA PRO A 6 -0.62 20.76 -1.60
C PRO A 6 -0.37 20.56 -0.11
N GLU A 7 -0.12 21.63 0.64
CA GLU A 7 0.20 21.53 2.08
C GLU A 7 -0.97 20.93 2.88
N SER A 8 -2.21 21.24 2.49
CA SER A 8 -3.42 20.66 3.06
C SER A 8 -3.44 19.14 2.88
N ASP A 9 -3.16 18.66 1.67
CA ASP A 9 -3.13 17.24 1.33
C ASP A 9 -1.97 16.51 2.01
N TRP A 10 -0.85 17.21 2.25
CA TRP A 10 0.27 16.66 2.98
C TRP A 10 -0.10 16.33 4.43
N ARG A 11 -0.87 17.22 5.07
CA ARG A 11 -1.39 16.97 6.43
C ARG A 11 -2.37 15.80 6.46
N VAL A 12 -3.25 15.69 5.46
CA VAL A 12 -4.18 14.55 5.33
C VAL A 12 -3.40 13.25 5.15
N LEU A 13 -2.43 13.21 4.22
CA LEU A 13 -1.59 12.05 3.96
C LEU A 13 -0.82 11.60 5.22
N ARG A 14 -0.26 12.53 6.00
CA ARG A 14 0.46 12.17 7.24
C ARG A 14 -0.43 11.46 8.26
N LYS A 15 -1.70 11.85 8.39
CA LYS A 15 -2.66 11.16 9.27
C LYS A 15 -3.03 9.80 8.68
N LEU A 16 -3.39 9.77 7.40
CA LEU A 16 -3.78 8.56 6.69
C LEU A 16 -2.68 7.49 6.70
N ARG A 17 -1.41 7.87 6.55
CA ARG A 17 -0.26 6.94 6.57
C ARG A 17 -0.22 6.07 7.81
N LYS A 18 -0.51 6.63 8.99
CA LYS A 18 -0.50 5.86 10.24
C LYS A 18 -1.59 4.80 10.25
N VAL A 19 -2.79 5.20 9.86
CA VAL A 19 -3.96 4.30 9.79
C VAL A 19 -3.76 3.24 8.71
N ALA A 20 -3.27 3.62 7.54
CA ALA A 20 -3.01 2.72 6.43
C ALA A 20 -1.90 1.71 6.74
N LEU A 21 -0.85 2.13 7.47
CA LEU A 21 0.20 1.22 7.93
C LEU A 21 -0.37 0.18 8.90
N GLU A 22 -1.18 0.61 9.87
CA GLU A 22 -1.80 -0.32 10.83
C GLU A 22 -2.68 -1.35 10.11
N ARG A 23 -3.58 -0.90 9.21
CA ARG A 23 -4.42 -1.79 8.39
C ARG A 23 -3.59 -2.78 7.56
N PHE A 24 -2.44 -2.34 7.04
CA PHE A 24 -1.56 -3.20 6.27
C PHE A 24 -0.91 -4.26 7.17
N CYS A 25 -0.41 -3.86 8.34
CA CYS A 25 0.15 -4.78 9.33
C CYS A 25 -0.90 -5.82 9.79
N GLU A 26 -2.13 -5.39 10.11
CA GLU A 26 -3.23 -6.30 10.45
C GLU A 26 -3.51 -7.33 9.35
N ARG A 27 -3.55 -6.87 8.09
CA ARG A 27 -3.72 -7.77 6.92
C ARG A 27 -2.58 -8.79 6.82
N VAL A 28 -1.33 -8.34 6.96
CA VAL A 28 -0.16 -9.22 6.91
C VAL A 28 -0.18 -10.25 8.04
N LEU A 29 -0.58 -9.85 9.25
CA LEU A 29 -0.73 -10.77 10.38
C LEU A 29 -1.80 -11.83 10.10
N GLY A 30 -2.94 -11.45 9.50
CA GLY A 30 -3.96 -12.41 9.08
C GLY A 30 -3.48 -13.37 7.98
N GLU A 31 -2.71 -12.88 7.00
CA GLU A 31 -2.07 -13.72 5.98
C GLU A 31 -1.09 -14.72 6.63
N LEU A 32 -0.28 -14.27 7.58
CA LEU A 32 0.65 -15.13 8.32
C LEU A 32 -0.08 -16.20 9.14
N GLU A 33 -1.16 -15.84 9.83
CA GLU A 33 -1.97 -16.79 10.59
C GLU A 33 -2.54 -17.89 9.70
N SER A 34 -2.95 -17.57 8.47
CA SER A 34 -3.43 -18.58 7.52
C SER A 34 -2.35 -19.60 7.14
N VAL A 35 -1.09 -19.16 6.97
CA VAL A 35 0.04 -20.05 6.67
C VAL A 35 0.44 -20.86 7.91
N VAL A 36 0.44 -20.24 9.09
CA VAL A 36 0.77 -20.92 10.35
C VAL A 36 -0.25 -22.01 10.67
N SER A 37 -1.53 -21.76 10.44
CA SER A 37 -2.62 -22.70 10.79
C SER A 37 -2.78 -23.86 9.81
N ASP A 38 -2.14 -23.83 8.63
CA ASP A 38 -2.18 -24.93 7.66
C ASP A 38 -1.40 -26.16 8.13
N LYS A 39 -2.08 -27.08 8.80
CA LYS A 39 -1.49 -28.32 9.31
C LYS A 39 -1.19 -29.35 8.22
N GLN A 40 -1.66 -29.15 6.98
CA GLN A 40 -1.37 -30.07 5.88
C GLN A 40 0.03 -29.84 5.29
N THR A 41 0.58 -28.64 5.48
CA THR A 41 1.94 -28.30 5.03
C THR A 41 2.98 -28.59 6.11
N ALA A 42 4.08 -29.25 5.72
CA ALA A 42 5.20 -29.54 6.61
C ALA A 42 5.75 -28.27 7.29
N SER A 43 6.14 -28.37 8.56
CA SER A 43 6.53 -27.20 9.39
C SER A 43 7.67 -26.38 8.77
N HIS A 44 8.70 -27.03 8.22
CA HIS A 44 9.79 -26.32 7.55
C HIS A 44 9.32 -25.57 6.29
N ARG A 45 8.37 -26.13 5.54
CA ARG A 45 7.82 -25.47 4.36
C ARG A 45 6.98 -24.25 4.75
N ARG A 46 6.15 -24.34 5.80
CA ARG A 46 5.44 -23.20 6.37
C ARG A 46 6.38 -22.09 6.82
N TYR A 47 7.48 -22.44 7.48
CA TYR A 47 8.51 -21.48 7.88
C TYR A 47 9.08 -20.70 6.68
N LEU A 48 9.45 -21.39 5.60
CA LEU A 48 9.95 -20.73 4.38
C LEU A 48 8.89 -19.83 3.74
N MET A 49 7.63 -20.28 3.66
CA MET A 49 6.54 -19.46 3.12
C MET A 49 6.31 -18.18 3.94
N ILE A 50 6.38 -18.26 5.27
CA ILE A 50 6.29 -17.11 6.16
C ILE A 50 7.46 -16.15 5.90
N TYR A 51 8.68 -16.67 5.79
CA TYR A 51 9.86 -15.85 5.54
C TYR A 51 9.75 -15.09 4.20
N GLU A 52 9.38 -15.77 3.13
CA GLU A 52 9.15 -15.17 1.81
C GLU A 52 8.06 -14.10 1.86
N LEU A 53 6.94 -14.38 2.54
CA LEU A 53 5.84 -13.43 2.70
C LEU A 53 6.28 -12.16 3.44
N ILE A 54 7.03 -12.29 4.54
CA ILE A 54 7.54 -11.14 5.30
C ILE A 54 8.45 -10.28 4.41
N GLN A 55 9.35 -10.88 3.62
CA GLN A 55 10.24 -10.14 2.71
C GLN A 55 9.44 -9.33 1.67
N GLU A 56 8.41 -9.93 1.08
CA GLU A 56 7.56 -9.25 0.10
C GLU A 56 6.81 -8.07 0.74
N ARG A 57 6.24 -8.28 1.94
CA ARG A 57 5.45 -7.26 2.64
C ARG A 57 6.33 -6.14 3.20
N ASP A 58 7.54 -6.44 3.67
CA ASP A 58 8.51 -5.44 4.12
C ASP A 58 8.96 -4.52 2.97
N SER A 59 9.18 -5.09 1.77
CA SER A 59 9.45 -4.30 0.56
C SER A 59 8.29 -3.35 0.22
N ALA A 60 7.04 -3.81 0.36
CA ALA A 60 5.87 -2.95 0.17
C ALA A 60 5.81 -1.83 1.22
N ILE A 61 6.12 -2.14 2.48
CA ILE A 61 6.18 -1.15 3.57
C ILE A 61 7.26 -0.10 3.27
N ALA A 62 8.44 -0.54 2.85
CA ALA A 62 9.54 0.36 2.53
C ALA A 62 9.18 1.35 1.43
N GLN A 63 8.52 0.88 0.37
CA GLN A 63 8.13 1.74 -0.75
C GLN A 63 6.97 2.69 -0.39
N ALA A 64 6.01 2.24 0.41
CA ALA A 64 4.81 2.99 0.74
C ALA A 64 5.01 3.97 1.91
N PHE A 65 5.78 3.58 2.92
CA PHE A 65 5.79 4.24 4.24
C PHE A 65 7.17 4.74 4.69
N ASN A 66 8.28 4.23 4.17
CA ASN A 66 9.60 4.75 4.55
C ASN A 66 9.91 6.06 3.82
N ASP A 67 10.71 6.91 4.47
CA ASP A 67 11.13 8.23 3.96
C ASP A 67 9.96 9.17 3.56
N PRO A 68 9.18 9.68 4.55
CA PRO A 68 8.06 10.60 4.31
C PRO A 68 8.56 11.99 3.87
N ARG A 69 8.92 12.15 2.59
CA ARG A 69 9.27 13.44 1.99
C ARG A 69 8.17 13.95 1.08
N ARG A 70 7.96 15.27 1.07
CA ARG A 70 6.92 15.91 0.25
C ARG A 70 7.11 15.66 -1.25
N SER A 71 8.35 15.59 -1.72
CA SER A 71 8.70 15.26 -3.11
C SER A 71 8.27 13.83 -3.51
N ASN A 72 8.18 12.92 -2.54
CA ASN A 72 7.81 11.51 -2.75
C ASN A 72 6.34 11.23 -2.40
N ALA A 73 5.63 12.22 -1.87
CA ALA A 73 4.30 12.05 -1.28
C ALA A 73 3.26 11.52 -2.28
N LEU A 74 3.27 11.99 -3.53
CA LEU A 74 2.38 11.48 -4.58
C LEU A 74 2.67 10.03 -4.93
N VAL A 75 3.95 9.66 -5.03
CA VAL A 75 4.36 8.28 -5.31
C VAL A 75 3.91 7.37 -4.17
N GLN A 76 4.21 7.74 -2.92
CA GLN A 76 3.77 6.99 -1.74
C GLN A 76 2.25 6.87 -1.66
N LEU A 77 1.50 7.96 -1.89
CA LEU A 77 0.04 7.93 -1.92
C LEU A 77 -0.48 6.96 -3.00
N SER A 78 0.12 6.97 -4.20
CA SER A 78 -0.26 6.03 -5.27
C SER A 78 -0.01 4.56 -4.90
N ILE A 79 1.06 4.28 -4.14
CA ILE A 79 1.39 2.94 -3.66
C ILE A 79 0.38 2.50 -2.60
N ILE A 80 0.13 3.34 -1.60
CA ILE A 80 -0.84 3.07 -0.52
C ILE A 80 -2.22 2.76 -1.11
N ILE A 81 -2.64 3.50 -2.14
CA ILE A 81 -3.92 3.26 -2.82
C ILE A 81 -3.90 1.96 -3.63
N SER A 82 -2.80 1.63 -4.29
CA SER A 82 -2.68 0.37 -5.03
C SER A 82 -2.60 -0.88 -4.15
N LEU A 83 -2.30 -0.70 -2.86
CA LEU A 83 -2.37 -1.69 -1.80
C LEU A 83 -3.77 -1.78 -1.19
N ASP A 84 -4.73 -0.99 -1.66
CA ASP A 84 -6.13 -0.97 -1.20
C ASP A 84 -6.23 -0.70 0.31
N LEU A 85 -5.51 0.34 0.75
CA LEU A 85 -5.42 0.76 2.17
C LEU A 85 -6.16 2.07 2.46
N VAL A 86 -6.76 2.69 1.44
CA VAL A 86 -7.45 3.97 1.52
C VAL A 86 -8.91 3.76 1.13
N THR A 87 -9.82 4.17 1.99
CA THR A 87 -11.26 4.16 1.69
C THR A 87 -11.64 5.30 0.76
N GLU A 88 -12.81 5.21 0.12
CA GLU A 88 -13.32 6.30 -0.74
C GLU A 88 -13.49 7.62 0.04
N ASP A 89 -13.95 7.57 1.28
CA ASP A 89 -14.16 8.76 2.11
C ASP A 89 -12.83 9.43 2.51
N GLU A 90 -11.81 8.63 2.82
CA GLU A 90 -10.45 9.14 3.05
C GLU A 90 -9.87 9.75 1.77
N LEU A 91 -10.17 9.18 0.60
CA LEU A 91 -9.76 9.75 -0.69
C LEU A 91 -10.45 11.09 -0.99
N ARG A 92 -11.73 11.24 -0.60
CA ARG A 92 -12.49 12.49 -0.75
C ARG A 92 -11.94 13.64 0.12
N SER A 93 -11.16 13.33 1.15
CA SER A 93 -10.52 14.33 2.02
C SER A 93 -9.35 15.07 1.36
N PHE A 94 -8.86 14.58 0.21
CA PHE A 94 -7.82 15.25 -0.57
C PHE A 94 -8.41 16.30 -1.52
N THR A 95 -7.60 17.25 -1.99
CA THR A 95 -8.04 18.20 -3.02
C THR A 95 -8.43 17.50 -4.33
N PRO A 96 -9.33 18.09 -5.15
CA PRO A 96 -9.71 17.52 -6.45
C PRO A 96 -8.52 17.26 -7.37
N ARG A 97 -7.48 18.11 -7.31
CA ARG A 97 -6.24 17.92 -8.07
C ARG A 97 -5.57 16.60 -7.69
N THR A 98 -5.41 16.33 -6.40
CA THR A 98 -4.78 15.11 -5.90
C THR A 98 -5.63 13.88 -6.20
N GLN A 99 -6.96 13.99 -6.05
CA GLN A 99 -7.89 12.92 -6.44
C GLN A 99 -7.76 12.56 -7.93
N SER A 100 -7.70 13.55 -8.83
CA SER A 100 -7.53 13.30 -10.28
C SER A 100 -6.18 12.64 -10.59
N VAL A 101 -5.08 13.11 -10.01
CA VAL A 101 -3.75 12.53 -10.23
C VAL A 101 -3.71 11.07 -9.78
N VAL A 102 -4.32 10.78 -8.62
CA VAL A 102 -4.44 9.43 -8.10
C VAL A 102 -5.32 8.54 -8.99
N ALA A 103 -6.46 9.06 -9.46
CA ALA A 103 -7.37 8.32 -10.33
C ALA A 103 -6.70 7.91 -11.64
N GLU A 104 -5.91 8.81 -12.25
CA GLU A 104 -5.12 8.52 -13.45
C GLU A 104 -4.06 7.46 -13.18
N LEU A 105 -3.27 7.58 -12.10
CA LEU A 105 -2.28 6.57 -11.71
C LEU A 105 -2.90 5.19 -11.39
N GLY A 106 -4.11 5.19 -10.83
CA GLY A 106 -4.89 3.99 -10.52
C GLY A 106 -5.45 3.28 -11.76
N LYS A 107 -5.71 3.99 -12.86
CA LYS A 107 -6.06 3.39 -14.16
C LYS A 107 -4.84 2.67 -14.76
N THR A 108 -3.70 3.36 -14.83
CA THR A 108 -2.45 2.79 -15.39
C THR A 108 -1.98 1.52 -14.68
N ARG A 109 -2.14 1.43 -13.34
CA ARG A 109 -1.78 0.22 -12.58
C ARG A 109 -2.76 -0.94 -12.73
N ARG A 110 -4.06 -0.67 -12.89
CA ARG A 110 -5.06 -1.72 -13.13
C ARG A 110 -4.84 -2.39 -14.50
N ASP A 111 -4.52 -1.58 -15.51
CA ASP A 111 -4.22 -2.08 -16.85
C ASP A 111 -2.94 -2.92 -16.87
N GLY A 112 -1.89 -2.52 -16.14
CA GLY A 112 -0.66 -3.30 -16.00
C GLY A 112 -0.80 -4.59 -15.18
N ARG A 113 -1.71 -4.64 -14.19
CA ARG A 113 -1.96 -5.83 -13.37
C ARG A 113 -2.84 -6.85 -14.12
N ALA A 114 -3.69 -6.41 -15.03
CA ALA A 114 -4.45 -7.27 -15.94
C ALA A 114 -3.54 -8.02 -16.93
N ILE A 115 -2.49 -7.36 -17.44
CA ILE A 115 -1.54 -7.95 -18.38
C ILE A 115 -0.64 -9.02 -17.73
N LYS A 116 -0.29 -8.89 -16.44
CA LYS A 116 0.54 -9.89 -15.72
C LYS A 116 -0.22 -11.14 -15.25
N ARG A 117 -1.55 -11.21 -15.46
CA ARG A 117 -2.40 -12.35 -15.07
C ARG A 117 -2.92 -13.17 -16.25
N ALA A 118 -2.50 -12.83 -17.47
CA ALA A 118 -2.71 -13.62 -18.70
C ALA A 118 -1.43 -14.37 -19.06
#